data_AF-A0A497PK37-F1
#
_entry.id   AF-A0A497PK37-F1
#
_cell.length_a   1.000
_cell.length_b   1.000
_cell.length_c   1.000
_cell.angle_alpha   90.00
_cell.angle_beta   90.00
_cell.angle_gamma   90.00
#
_symmetry.space_group_name_H-M   'P 1'
#
loop_
_entity.id
_entity.type
_entity.pdbx_description
1 polymer ?
#
loop_
_entity_poly.entity_id
_entity_poly.type
_entity_poly.pdbx_seq_one_letter_code
_entity_poly.pdbx_strand_id
1 'polypeptide(L)'
;MLKIKKAVIISFLIILSVFIITNLYGTISGYAVNSVQSSISIDPGIVVRYSNFNGNTTDFLYLNDSELSRISNLTLERSPYGKVVFQETINLTQDTDN
;
A
#
# COMPACT_ATOMS: atom_id res chain seq x y z
N MET A 1 12.26 -66.36 30.06
CA MET A 1 11.17 -65.81 29.22
C MET A 1 10.86 -64.33 29.52
N LEU A 2 10.70 -63.92 30.78
CA LEU A 2 10.35 -62.52 31.14
C LEU A 2 11.41 -61.47 30.73
N LYS A 3 12.72 -61.80 30.85
CA LYS A 3 13.82 -60.90 30.46
C LYS A 3 13.83 -60.58 28.95
N ILE A 4 13.51 -61.58 28.12
CA ILE A 4 13.45 -61.43 26.66
C ILE A 4 12.26 -60.54 26.27
N LYS A 5 11.09 -60.74 26.90
CA LYS A 5 9.92 -59.87 26.67
C LYS A 5 10.22 -58.40 26.99
N LYS A 6 10.94 -58.12 28.09
CA LYS A 6 11.36 -56.76 28.45
C LYS A 6 12.34 -56.16 27.44
N ALA A 7 13.31 -56.94 26.97
CA ALA A 7 14.27 -56.47 25.96
C ALA A 7 13.57 -56.12 24.63
N VAL A 8 12.61 -56.94 24.18
CA VAL A 8 11.83 -56.67 22.95
C VAL A 8 11.01 -55.38 23.08
N ILE A 9 10.37 -55.14 24.23
CA ILE A 9 9.60 -53.93 24.48
C ILE A 9 10.51 -52.70 24.47
N ILE A 10 11.67 -52.77 25.11
CA ILE A 10 12.63 -51.65 25.14
C ILE A 10 13.14 -51.33 23.73
N SER A 11 13.50 -52.34 22.94
CA SER A 11 13.93 -52.13 21.55
C SER A 11 12.83 -51.48 20.70
N PHE A 12 11.58 -51.89 20.88
CA PHE A 12 10.44 -51.30 20.17
C PHE A 12 10.24 -49.82 20.56
N LEU A 13 10.36 -49.49 21.84
CA LEU A 13 10.24 -48.11 22.32
C LEU A 13 11.36 -47.20 21.77
N ILE A 14 12.58 -47.71 21.65
CA ILE A 14 13.70 -46.96 21.06
C ILE A 14 13.41 -46.65 19.58
N ILE A 15 12.98 -47.65 18.80
CA ILE A 15 12.64 -47.47 17.38
C ILE A 15 11.50 -46.45 17.22
N LEU A 16 10.47 -46.55 18.06
CA LEU A 16 9.35 -45.61 18.05
C LEU A 16 9.79 -44.18 18.38
N SER A 17 10.69 -44.01 19.35
CA SER A 17 11.20 -42.68 19.72
C SER A 17 11.99 -42.02 18.59
N VAL A 18 12.85 -42.79 17.88
CA VAL A 18 13.59 -42.30 16.72
C VAL A 18 12.62 -41.91 15.59
N PHE A 19 11.60 -42.72 15.32
CA PHE A 19 10.58 -42.41 14.32
C PHE A 19 9.82 -41.12 14.61
N ILE A 20 9.43 -40.90 15.88
CA ILE A 20 8.73 -39.67 16.28
C ILE A 20 9.63 -38.45 16.10
N ILE A 21 10.88 -38.52 16.56
CA ILE A 21 11.87 -37.44 16.44
C ILE A 21 12.06 -37.06 14.96
N THR A 22 12.37 -38.03 14.08
CA THR A 22 12.66 -37.70 12.67
C THR A 22 11.46 -37.10 11.94
N ASN A 23 10.23 -37.55 12.22
CA ASN A 23 9.03 -37.02 11.59
C ASN A 23 8.57 -35.67 12.16
N LEU A 24 8.82 -35.39 13.45
CA LEU A 24 8.52 -34.07 14.05
C LEU A 24 9.53 -33.01 13.63
N TYR A 25 10.82 -33.32 13.54
CA TYR A 25 11.83 -32.33 13.14
C TYR A 25 11.80 -32.03 11.63
N GLY A 26 11.26 -32.94 10.80
CA GLY A 26 11.10 -32.73 9.36
C GLY A 26 10.08 -31.65 8.97
N THR A 27 9.16 -31.27 9.88
CA THR A 27 8.10 -30.27 9.60
C THR A 27 8.40 -28.87 10.17
N ILE A 28 9.51 -28.69 10.89
CA ILE A 28 9.88 -27.42 11.56
C ILE A 28 11.00 -26.68 10.82
N SER A 29 11.38 -27.08 9.60
CA SER A 29 12.23 -26.23 8.74
C SER A 29 11.35 -25.24 7.97
N GLY A 30 10.74 -24.29 8.68
CA GLY A 30 10.06 -23.15 8.07
C GLY A 30 11.07 -22.14 7.55
N TYR A 31 11.24 -22.05 6.23
CA TYR A 31 11.91 -20.90 5.63
C TYR A 31 10.88 -19.77 5.49
N ALA A 32 11.12 -18.65 6.16
CA ALA A 32 10.41 -17.41 5.87
C ALA A 32 10.83 -16.93 4.48
N VAL A 33 10.00 -17.17 3.47
CA VAL A 33 10.21 -16.66 2.12
C VAL A 33 10.02 -15.15 2.19
N ASN A 34 11.13 -14.42 2.07
CA ASN A 34 11.21 -12.97 1.82
C ASN A 34 10.14 -12.16 2.56
N SER A 35 10.43 -11.76 3.80
CA SER A 35 9.76 -10.58 4.35
C SER A 35 9.97 -9.46 3.35
N VAL A 36 8.94 -9.08 2.59
CA VAL A 36 8.97 -7.88 1.78
C VAL A 36 9.34 -6.78 2.74
N GLN A 37 10.57 -6.29 2.63
CA GLN A 37 11.09 -5.28 3.53
C GLN A 37 10.17 -4.08 3.38
N SER A 38 9.37 -3.80 4.41
CA SER A 38 8.53 -2.61 4.42
C SER A 38 9.48 -1.42 4.44
N SER A 39 9.68 -0.77 3.29
CA SER A 39 10.47 0.46 3.22
C SER A 39 9.56 1.63 3.57
N ILE A 40 9.95 2.39 4.58
CA ILE A 40 9.41 3.74 4.78
C ILE A 40 10.05 4.62 3.71
N SER A 41 9.25 5.05 2.73
CA SER A 41 9.61 6.16 1.86
C SER A 41 9.23 7.45 2.58
N ILE A 42 10.18 8.38 2.70
CA ILE A 42 9.85 9.76 3.06
C ILE A 42 9.06 10.31 1.87
N ASP A 43 7.82 10.74 2.11
CA ASP A 43 7.04 11.48 1.11
C ASP A 43 7.77 12.80 0.84
N PRO A 44 8.26 13.06 -0.39
CA PRO A 44 8.95 14.31 -0.71
C PRO A 44 8.04 15.54 -0.60
N GLY A 45 6.76 15.35 -0.27
CA GLY A 45 5.76 16.41 -0.17
C GLY A 45 5.09 16.66 -1.51
N ILE A 46 4.49 17.85 -1.66
CA ILE A 46 3.80 18.24 -2.89
C ILE A 46 4.85 18.58 -3.95
N VAL A 47 5.05 17.66 -4.91
CA VAL A 47 5.90 17.90 -6.08
C VAL A 47 5.05 18.55 -7.18
N VAL A 48 5.29 19.84 -7.45
CA VAL A 48 4.69 20.54 -8.60
C VAL A 48 5.36 20.04 -9.88
N ARG A 49 4.71 19.10 -10.58
CA ARG A 49 5.22 18.56 -11.85
C ARG A 49 4.86 19.43 -13.06
N TYR A 50 3.76 20.17 -12.96
CA TYR A 50 3.24 21.04 -14.02
C TYR A 50 2.62 22.30 -13.39
N SER A 51 2.88 23.46 -13.99
CA SER A 51 2.32 24.75 -13.57
C SER A 51 1.15 25.22 -14.44
N ASN A 52 0.94 24.59 -15.60
CA ASN A 52 0.01 25.06 -16.61
C ASN A 52 -1.00 23.96 -16.95
N PHE A 53 -2.27 24.32 -17.10
CA PHE A 53 -3.32 23.42 -17.59
C PHE A 53 -3.40 23.42 -19.11
N ASN A 54 -3.80 22.31 -19.73
CA ASN A 54 -3.88 22.17 -21.19
C ASN A 54 -5.04 21.29 -21.69
N GLY A 55 -5.92 20.82 -20.79
CA GLY A 55 -7.12 20.06 -21.15
C GLY A 55 -8.38 20.93 -21.11
N ASN A 56 -9.54 20.29 -20.86
CA ASN A 56 -10.81 20.99 -20.67
C ASN A 56 -10.84 21.67 -19.29
N THR A 57 -10.13 22.78 -19.16
CA THR A 57 -9.97 23.56 -17.93
C THR A 57 -10.90 24.77 -17.97
N THR A 58 -11.48 25.12 -16.81
CA THR A 58 -12.21 26.37 -16.64
C THR A 58 -11.29 27.54 -16.97
N ASP A 59 -11.73 28.43 -17.85
CA ASP A 59 -11.00 29.63 -18.23
C ASP A 59 -11.33 30.77 -17.26
N PHE A 60 -10.31 31.36 -16.66
CA PHE A 60 -10.43 32.44 -15.68
C PHE A 60 -10.25 33.83 -16.32
N LEU A 61 -9.69 33.92 -17.52
CA LEU A 61 -9.28 35.20 -18.14
C LEU A 61 -10.44 36.16 -18.38
N TYR A 62 -11.67 35.64 -18.46
CA TYR A 62 -12.86 36.40 -18.79
C TYR A 62 -13.81 36.59 -17.61
N LEU A 63 -13.41 36.15 -16.41
CA LEU A 63 -14.23 36.23 -15.21
C LEU A 63 -13.89 37.49 -14.40
N ASN A 64 -14.92 38.19 -13.94
CA ASN A 64 -14.75 39.28 -12.97
C ASN A 64 -14.79 38.76 -11.52
N ASP A 65 -14.47 39.61 -10.54
CA ASP A 65 -14.43 39.24 -9.11
C ASP A 65 -15.73 38.59 -8.60
N SER A 66 -16.90 39.06 -9.06
CA SER A 66 -18.18 38.46 -8.64
C SER A 66 -18.31 37.03 -9.15
N GLU A 67 -17.83 36.75 -10.37
CA GLU A 67 -17.86 35.43 -10.98
C GLU A 67 -16.78 34.51 -10.37
N LEU A 68 -15.57 35.05 -10.14
CA LEU A 68 -14.48 34.35 -9.46
C LEU A 68 -14.85 33.95 -8.03
N SER A 69 -15.77 34.67 -7.38
CA SER A 69 -16.23 34.34 -6.02
C SER A 69 -17.19 33.15 -5.95
N ARG A 70 -17.73 32.70 -7.09
CA ARG A 70 -18.82 31.71 -7.16
C ARG A 70 -18.68 30.75 -8.34
N ILE A 71 -17.48 30.23 -8.56
CA ILE A 71 -17.25 29.26 -9.63
C ILE A 71 -17.83 27.91 -9.21
N SER A 72 -18.86 27.46 -9.92
CA SER A 72 -19.40 26.11 -9.78
C SER A 72 -18.77 25.17 -10.81
N ASN A 73 -18.59 23.89 -10.44
CA ASN A 73 -18.00 22.86 -11.31
C ASN A 73 -16.60 23.23 -11.85
N LEU A 74 -15.78 23.89 -11.02
CA LEU A 74 -14.41 24.26 -11.41
C LEU A 74 -13.66 23.00 -11.86
N THR A 75 -13.10 23.05 -13.06
CA THR A 75 -12.40 21.93 -13.66
C THR A 75 -10.97 22.34 -13.99
N LEU A 76 -9.99 21.58 -13.49
CA LEU A 76 -8.56 21.76 -13.79
C LEU A 76 -8.04 20.49 -14.46
N GLU A 77 -7.64 20.58 -15.72
CA GLU A 77 -7.21 19.42 -16.50
C GLU A 77 -5.81 19.59 -17.09
N ARG A 78 -4.99 18.56 -16.94
CA ARG A 78 -3.73 18.40 -17.67
C ARG A 78 -3.77 17.08 -18.43
N SER A 79 -3.99 17.14 -19.74
CA SER A 79 -3.89 15.97 -20.60
C SER A 79 -2.41 15.61 -20.87
N PRO A 80 -2.01 14.33 -20.79
CA PRO A 80 -2.83 13.12 -20.55
C PRO A 80 -2.88 12.65 -19.08
N TYR A 81 -2.42 13.47 -18.13
CA TYR A 81 -2.19 13.06 -16.73
C TYR A 81 -3.47 12.93 -15.91
N GLY A 82 -4.46 13.79 -16.14
CA GLY A 82 -5.73 13.72 -15.43
C GLY A 82 -6.43 15.06 -15.26
N LYS A 83 -7.51 15.01 -14.47
CA LYS A 83 -8.44 16.12 -14.25
C LYS A 83 -8.95 16.13 -12.81
N VAL A 84 -9.07 17.33 -12.24
CA VAL A 84 -9.73 17.59 -10.96
C VAL A 84 -11.02 18.37 -11.25
N VAL A 85 -12.13 17.95 -10.64
CA VAL A 85 -13.43 18.63 -10.74
C VAL A 85 -13.91 18.92 -9.33
N PHE A 86 -14.06 20.20 -9.00
CA PHE A 86 -14.65 20.63 -7.73
C PHE A 86 -16.16 20.69 -7.90
N GLN A 87 -16.87 19.88 -7.11
CA GLN A 87 -18.33 19.81 -7.14
C GLN A 87 -18.99 20.91 -6.30
N GLU A 88 -18.19 21.56 -5.46
CA GLU A 88 -18.62 22.67 -4.61
C GLU A 88 -18.36 24.01 -5.31
N THR A 89 -18.96 25.07 -4.77
CA THR A 89 -18.69 26.43 -5.24
C THR A 89 -17.36 26.91 -4.66
N ILE A 90 -16.42 27.27 -5.53
CA ILE A 90 -15.09 27.75 -5.15
C ILE A 90 -15.06 29.28 -5.26
N ASN A 91 -14.46 29.92 -4.26
CA ASN A 91 -14.19 31.35 -4.25
C ASN A 91 -12.68 31.57 -4.44
N LEU A 92 -12.30 32.14 -5.59
CA LEU A 92 -10.91 32.44 -5.94
C LEU A 92 -10.52 33.91 -5.70
N THR A 93 -11.41 34.77 -5.22
CA THR A 93 -11.07 36.19 -5.00
C THR A 93 -10.14 36.42 -3.83
N GLN A 94 -9.90 35.40 -3.00
CA GLN A 94 -8.95 35.44 -1.89
C GLN A 94 -7.53 35.08 -2.30
N ASP A 95 -7.36 34.47 -3.49
CA ASP A 95 -6.07 34.10 -4.03
C ASP A 95 -5.52 35.31 -4.80
N THR A 96 -5.07 36.30 -4.02
CA THR A 96 -4.36 37.48 -4.53
C THR A 96 -2.88 37.22 -4.33
N ASP A 97 -2.14 37.19 -5.43
CA ASP A 97 -0.75 36.71 -5.53
C ASP A 97 0.18 37.18 -4.38
N ASN A 98 1.02 36.23 -3.94
CA ASN A 98 2.34 36.45 -3.34
C ASN A 98 3.42 36.17 -4.40
#